data_AF-A0A5C5XYB1-F1
#
_entry.id   AF-A0A5C5XYB1-F1
#
_cell.length_a   1.000
_cell.length_b   1.000
_cell.length_c   1.000
_cell.angle_alpha   90.00
_cell.angle_beta   90.00
_cell.angle_gamma   90.00
#
_symmetry.space_group_name_H-M   'P 1'
#
loop_
_entity.id
_entity.type
_entity.pdbx_description
1 polymer ?
#
loop_
_entity_poly.entity_id
_entity_poly.type
_entity_poly.pdbx_seq_one_letter_code
_entity_poly.pdbx_strand_id
1 'polypeptide(L)'
;MSRLHVYLRPLTIGILAVFLGVVAPPSFAETPADPSPTVSQPQMDLSGWKLVWQDEFDYPNEDLDKHWESQNAPSHHILCSRWRENVVVKDGILHLVNRKQQRGGQDWTSGSIWTRKKFKYGYFECRYRYAESTGTNNSFWLMTRGDDPTEGKRFEIDINEGHYPNEVNTNIHNWSDVVVGDDGKKSHPSAHKGFAFGMRPDYSLPLEIPITTTRLRLASNTSPHFHIRELRVFGVSDRYPDPLSESADQDIDGLVNHAADASAQVTASGVFNPNTRPEHAVDGTISTSWTSPDDGEKWIELQWPDPITIGCVQFINGWQKDGHWTGWGQVSDYTIQAHDGKTWQDVATMNSKDEADFGANYHTYGLLWTEDELVFYQDRKELRRTPNEFCKSECPIWLSEAIIHWAGTVSDQIDGTSMKVDWVRYYQKENER
;
A
#
# COMPACT_ATOMS: atom_id res chain seq x y z
N MET A 1 -15.78 2.12 -89.25
CA MET A 1 -16.64 0.97 -89.61
C MET A 1 -15.71 -0.24 -89.56
N SER A 2 -15.77 -1.17 -88.60
CA SER A 2 -16.89 -2.04 -88.26
C SER A 2 -16.68 -2.61 -86.85
N ARG A 3 -17.75 -2.70 -86.07
CA ARG A 3 -17.78 -3.32 -84.74
C ARG A 3 -17.77 -4.85 -84.88
N LEU A 4 -17.05 -5.55 -84.01
CA LEU A 4 -17.20 -6.98 -83.80
C LEU A 4 -17.75 -7.23 -82.39
N HIS A 5 -18.91 -7.89 -82.33
CA HIS A 5 -19.52 -8.42 -81.10
C HIS A 5 -18.92 -9.79 -80.78
N VAL A 6 -18.65 -10.08 -79.52
CA VAL A 6 -18.62 -11.45 -78.99
C VAL A 6 -19.38 -11.51 -77.67
N TYR A 7 -20.08 -12.63 -77.54
CA TYR A 7 -21.19 -12.97 -76.66
C TYR A 7 -20.88 -13.07 -75.15
N LEU A 8 -21.90 -12.72 -74.36
CA LEU A 8 -22.09 -13.05 -72.96
C LEU A 8 -22.39 -14.55 -72.75
N ARG A 9 -21.82 -15.13 -71.68
CA ARG A 9 -22.39 -16.25 -70.92
C ARG A 9 -22.24 -15.97 -69.41
N PRO A 10 -23.19 -16.41 -68.57
CA PRO A 10 -23.36 -15.92 -67.21
C PRO A 10 -22.40 -16.60 -66.23
N LEU A 11 -21.81 -15.82 -65.32
CA LEU A 11 -21.07 -16.34 -64.17
C LEU A 11 -21.96 -16.25 -62.93
N THR A 12 -22.19 -17.41 -62.32
CA THR A 12 -22.91 -17.61 -61.07
C THR A 12 -22.28 -16.79 -59.94
N ILE A 13 -23.07 -15.93 -59.30
CA ILE A 13 -22.66 -15.18 -58.11
C ILE A 13 -22.70 -16.15 -56.92
N GLY A 14 -21.53 -16.66 -56.54
CA GLY A 14 -21.32 -17.27 -55.24
C GLY A 14 -21.15 -16.18 -54.19
N ILE A 15 -22.07 -16.12 -53.22
CA ILE A 15 -21.96 -15.26 -52.04
C ILE A 15 -20.77 -15.76 -51.23
N LEU A 16 -19.66 -15.03 -51.27
CA LEU A 16 -18.54 -15.23 -50.36
C LEU A 16 -18.88 -14.51 -49.05
N ALA A 17 -19.29 -15.28 -48.04
CA ALA A 17 -19.42 -14.78 -46.68
C ALA A 17 -18.04 -14.37 -46.17
N VAL A 18 -17.81 -13.07 -46.02
CA VAL A 18 -16.64 -12.53 -45.33
C VAL A 18 -16.85 -12.78 -43.84
N PHE A 19 -16.30 -13.88 -43.32
CA PHE A 19 -16.05 -14.01 -41.89
C PHE A 19 -14.92 -13.06 -41.52
N LEU A 20 -15.29 -11.86 -41.04
CA LEU A 20 -14.40 -11.04 -40.22
C LEU A 20 -14.18 -11.82 -38.93
N GLY A 21 -13.08 -12.57 -38.89
CA GLY A 21 -12.55 -13.12 -37.64
C GLY A 21 -12.16 -11.96 -36.75
N VAL A 22 -13.02 -11.63 -35.79
CA VAL A 22 -12.63 -10.82 -34.64
C VAL A 22 -11.65 -11.68 -33.85
N VAL A 23 -10.36 -11.34 -33.94
CA VAL A 23 -9.35 -11.87 -33.03
C VAL A 23 -9.69 -11.30 -31.66
N ALA A 24 -10.28 -12.13 -30.81
CA ALA A 24 -10.44 -11.80 -29.40
C ALA A 24 -9.04 -11.56 -28.80
N PRO A 25 -8.83 -10.48 -28.02
CA PRO A 25 -7.58 -10.33 -27.28
C PRO A 25 -7.42 -11.52 -26.31
N PRO A 26 -6.18 -11.91 -25.97
CA PRO A 26 -5.95 -12.99 -25.01
C PRO A 26 -6.70 -12.67 -23.72
N SER A 27 -7.56 -13.62 -23.31
CA SER A 27 -8.15 -13.65 -21.98
C SER A 27 -7.01 -13.65 -20.97
N PHE A 28 -6.85 -12.54 -20.27
CA PHE A 28 -6.06 -12.51 -19.05
C PHE A 28 -6.75 -13.42 -18.05
N ALA A 29 -5.98 -14.37 -17.52
CA ALA A 29 -6.43 -15.26 -16.46
C ALA A 29 -6.96 -14.43 -15.28
N GLU A 30 -8.09 -14.87 -14.73
CA GLU A 30 -8.69 -14.31 -13.52
C GLU A 30 -7.65 -14.25 -12.40
N THR A 31 -7.38 -13.04 -11.91
CA THR A 31 -6.59 -12.84 -10.69
C THR A 31 -7.44 -13.30 -9.50
N PRO A 32 -6.96 -14.20 -8.63
CA PRO A 32 -7.76 -14.65 -7.50
C PRO A 32 -8.01 -13.49 -6.52
N ALA A 33 -9.23 -13.42 -6.01
CA ALA A 33 -9.62 -12.58 -4.88
C ALA A 33 -8.72 -12.85 -3.67
N ASP A 34 -8.40 -11.79 -2.92
CA ASP A 34 -7.54 -11.86 -1.73
C ASP A 34 -8.20 -12.74 -0.65
N PRO A 35 -7.46 -13.66 -0.01
CA PRO A 35 -8.07 -14.69 0.81
C PRO A 35 -8.48 -14.14 2.19
N SER A 36 -9.70 -14.49 2.60
CA SER A 36 -10.06 -14.63 4.01
C SER A 36 -9.03 -15.50 4.75
N PRO A 37 -8.85 -15.33 6.07
CA PRO A 37 -7.74 -15.90 6.81
C PRO A 37 -7.92 -17.40 7.00
N THR A 38 -7.47 -18.24 6.06
CA THR A 38 -7.29 -19.69 6.27
C THR A 38 -6.43 -20.43 5.23
N VAL A 39 -5.84 -19.76 4.24
CA VAL A 39 -4.82 -20.38 3.37
C VAL A 39 -3.44 -20.03 3.90
N SER A 40 -2.64 -21.03 4.30
CA SER A 40 -1.24 -20.80 4.66
C SER A 40 -0.49 -20.26 3.44
N GLN A 41 -0.05 -19.02 3.48
CA GLN A 41 0.75 -18.44 2.40
C GLN A 41 2.05 -19.25 2.22
N PRO A 42 2.52 -19.43 0.96
CA PRO A 42 3.83 -20.03 0.72
C PRO A 42 4.91 -19.33 1.53
N GLN A 43 5.80 -20.12 2.14
CA GLN A 43 6.92 -19.61 2.89
C GLN A 43 8.23 -19.85 2.15
N MET A 44 9.16 -18.91 2.23
CA MET A 44 10.52 -19.09 1.72
C MET A 44 11.24 -20.17 2.52
N ASP A 45 11.49 -21.31 1.89
CA ASP A 45 12.36 -22.35 2.41
C ASP A 45 13.80 -22.11 1.94
N LEU A 46 14.70 -21.90 2.91
CA LEU A 46 16.13 -21.74 2.67
C LEU A 46 16.88 -23.07 2.59
N SER A 47 16.20 -24.22 2.67
CA SER A 47 16.84 -25.50 2.40
C SER A 47 17.42 -25.52 0.98
N GLY A 48 18.70 -25.90 0.86
CA GLY A 48 19.43 -25.86 -0.42
C GLY A 48 19.92 -24.47 -0.86
N TRP A 49 19.69 -23.42 -0.07
CA TRP A 49 20.28 -22.09 -0.28
C TRP A 49 21.53 -21.92 0.55
N LYS A 50 22.58 -21.40 -0.07
CA LYS A 50 23.84 -21.07 0.59
C LYS A 50 23.92 -19.57 0.81
N LEU A 51 24.22 -19.17 2.04
CA LEU A 51 24.60 -17.79 2.36
C LEU A 51 25.93 -17.44 1.68
N VAL A 52 25.93 -16.44 0.80
CA VAL A 52 27.09 -16.09 -0.05
C VAL A 52 27.67 -14.72 0.32
N TRP A 53 26.84 -13.85 0.87
CA TRP A 53 27.25 -12.54 1.37
C TRP A 53 26.31 -12.10 2.49
N GLN A 54 26.87 -11.40 3.47
CA GLN A 54 26.11 -10.78 4.54
C GLN A 54 26.82 -9.54 5.06
N ASP A 55 26.04 -8.69 5.71
CA ASP A 55 26.52 -7.63 6.60
C ASP A 55 25.70 -7.69 7.89
N GLU A 56 26.37 -7.89 9.02
CA GLU A 56 25.78 -7.96 10.36
C GLU A 56 26.12 -6.69 11.17
N PHE A 57 26.75 -5.69 10.54
CA PHE A 57 27.12 -4.39 11.13
C PHE A 57 27.94 -4.47 12.45
N ASP A 58 28.63 -5.59 12.71
CA ASP A 58 29.50 -5.79 13.87
C ASP A 58 30.91 -5.23 13.63
N TYR A 59 30.99 -3.92 13.43
CA TYR A 59 32.24 -3.18 13.23
C TYR A 59 32.12 -1.69 13.61
N PRO A 60 33.24 -0.97 13.81
CA PRO A 60 33.23 0.46 14.07
C PRO A 60 32.55 1.27 12.95
N ASN A 61 31.83 2.34 13.29
CA ASN A 61 31.07 3.13 12.30
C ASN A 61 31.91 3.64 11.13
N GLU A 62 33.17 3.98 11.35
CA GLU A 62 34.12 4.41 10.32
C GLU A 62 34.40 3.34 9.24
N ASP A 63 34.17 2.06 9.54
CA ASP A 63 34.44 0.95 8.64
C ASP A 63 33.30 0.66 7.66
N LEU A 64 32.13 1.27 7.84
CA LEU A 64 30.96 1.09 6.97
C LEU A 64 31.30 1.36 5.49
N ASP A 65 32.13 2.37 5.22
CA ASP A 65 32.44 2.82 3.87
C ASP A 65 33.30 1.83 3.06
N LYS A 66 33.80 0.78 3.72
CA LYS A 66 34.47 -0.36 3.06
C LYS A 66 33.48 -1.20 2.24
N HIS A 67 32.23 -1.28 2.68
CA HIS A 67 31.20 -2.12 2.08
C HIS A 67 30.10 -1.30 1.39
N TRP A 68 29.87 -0.08 1.86
CA TRP A 68 28.78 0.79 1.42
C TRP A 68 29.28 2.13 0.89
N GLU A 69 28.44 2.79 0.11
CA GLU A 69 28.64 4.15 -0.38
C GLU A 69 27.38 4.96 -0.03
N SER A 70 27.57 6.16 0.52
CA SER A 70 26.46 7.06 0.88
C SER A 70 26.13 8.05 -0.23
N GLN A 71 24.85 8.41 -0.32
CA GLN A 71 24.33 9.36 -1.30
C GLN A 71 25.01 10.73 -1.27
N ASN A 72 25.17 11.31 -0.07
CA ASN A 72 25.83 12.61 0.16
C ASN A 72 25.32 13.75 -0.75
N ALA A 73 23.99 13.86 -0.91
CA ALA A 73 23.38 14.84 -1.79
C ALA A 73 21.92 15.15 -1.41
N PRO A 74 21.37 16.30 -1.88
CA PRO A 74 19.93 16.54 -1.91
C PRO A 74 19.17 15.51 -2.73
N SER A 75 17.87 15.37 -2.47
CA SER A 75 16.95 14.56 -3.27
C SER A 75 15.61 15.28 -3.38
N HIS A 76 15.38 16.02 -4.46
CA HIS A 76 14.28 17.00 -4.55
C HIS A 76 12.89 16.41 -4.81
N HIS A 77 12.77 15.10 -5.03
CA HIS A 77 11.47 14.42 -5.12
C HIS A 77 10.92 14.00 -3.74
N ILE A 78 11.73 14.13 -2.68
CA ILE A 78 11.36 13.88 -1.27
C ILE A 78 11.68 15.12 -0.41
N LEU A 79 11.36 15.09 0.87
CA LEU A 79 11.48 16.24 1.78
C LEU A 79 12.81 16.29 2.56
N CYS A 80 13.67 15.28 2.40
CA CYS A 80 14.97 15.21 3.07
C CYS A 80 16.15 15.09 2.10
N SER A 81 17.25 15.76 2.42
CA SER A 81 18.56 15.50 1.81
C SER A 81 19.26 14.32 2.50
N ARG A 82 20.21 13.65 1.84
CA ARG A 82 20.81 12.38 2.32
C ARG A 82 22.30 12.49 2.56
N TRP A 83 22.78 12.14 3.76
CA TRP A 83 24.18 12.34 4.16
C TRP A 83 24.78 11.21 4.99
N ARG A 84 26.08 10.98 4.86
CA ARG A 84 26.83 9.92 5.55
C ARG A 84 26.73 9.96 7.08
N GLU A 85 26.68 11.15 7.68
CA GLU A 85 26.53 11.36 9.13
C GLU A 85 25.14 10.99 9.67
N ASN A 86 24.17 10.77 8.79
CA ASN A 86 22.86 10.21 9.14
C ASN A 86 22.87 8.67 9.04
N VAL A 87 24.00 8.05 8.69
CA VAL A 87 24.15 6.60 8.58
C VAL A 87 25.11 6.17 9.69
N VAL A 88 24.61 5.53 10.75
CA VAL A 88 25.41 5.28 11.95
C VAL A 88 25.36 3.81 12.32
N VAL A 89 26.49 3.13 12.31
CA VAL A 89 26.61 1.80 12.93
C VAL A 89 26.89 1.96 14.41
N LYS A 90 26.09 1.32 15.25
CA LYS A 90 26.23 1.32 16.70
C LYS A 90 25.66 0.04 17.28
N ASP A 91 26.41 -0.59 18.18
CA ASP A 91 25.98 -1.78 18.92
C ASP A 91 25.49 -2.94 18.02
N GLY A 92 26.15 -3.14 16.87
CA GLY A 92 25.78 -4.16 15.88
C GLY A 92 24.56 -3.81 15.01
N ILE A 93 24.05 -2.57 15.09
CA ILE A 93 22.88 -2.12 14.35
C ILE A 93 23.25 -0.94 13.46
N LEU A 94 22.79 -0.95 12.21
CA LEU A 94 22.85 0.21 11.33
C LEU A 94 21.61 1.10 11.56
N HIS A 95 21.84 2.38 11.79
CA HIS A 95 20.82 3.41 11.94
C HIS A 95 20.82 4.36 10.74
N LEU A 96 19.68 4.52 10.08
CA LEU A 96 19.42 5.63 9.15
C LEU A 96 18.63 6.70 9.89
N VAL A 97 19.31 7.74 10.37
CA VAL A 97 18.80 8.73 11.33
C VAL A 97 18.17 9.91 10.62
N ASN A 98 16.91 10.19 10.96
CA ASN A 98 16.20 11.40 10.55
C ASN A 98 16.56 12.57 11.46
N ARG A 99 16.80 13.74 10.87
CA ARG A 99 17.03 14.98 11.62
C ARG A 99 16.29 16.15 11.00
N LYS A 100 15.66 16.97 11.85
CA LYS A 100 15.14 18.29 11.46
C LYS A 100 16.29 19.26 11.35
N GLN A 101 16.88 19.30 10.16
CA GLN A 101 18.09 20.07 9.88
C GLN A 101 18.04 20.58 8.45
N GLN A 102 18.08 21.91 8.30
CA GLN A 102 18.18 22.51 6.98
C GLN A 102 19.54 22.24 6.35
N ARG A 103 19.55 21.50 5.25
CA ARG A 103 20.75 21.23 4.46
C ARG A 103 20.39 20.84 3.03
N GLY A 104 21.22 21.25 2.07
CA GLY A 104 20.98 20.91 0.67
C GLY A 104 19.69 21.49 0.09
N GLY A 105 19.17 22.57 0.69
CA GLY A 105 17.90 23.19 0.28
C GLY A 105 16.63 22.44 0.74
N GLN A 106 16.75 21.53 1.70
CA GLN A 106 15.63 20.75 2.27
C GLN A 106 15.61 20.89 3.79
N ASP A 107 14.43 20.83 4.40
CA ASP A 107 14.23 21.05 5.84
C ASP A 107 14.67 19.87 6.72
N TRP A 108 14.84 18.71 6.11
CA TRP A 108 15.22 17.47 6.79
C TRP A 108 16.49 16.86 6.22
N THR A 109 17.21 16.09 7.04
CA THR A 109 18.30 15.20 6.61
C THR A 109 18.03 13.76 7.03
N SER A 110 18.46 12.80 6.20
CA SER A 110 18.40 11.37 6.51
C SER A 110 19.55 10.56 5.89
N GLY A 111 19.54 9.24 6.04
CA GLY A 111 20.57 8.31 5.56
C GLY A 111 20.12 7.54 4.32
N SER A 112 21.01 7.38 3.33
CA SER A 112 20.82 6.54 2.13
C SER A 112 22.16 5.96 1.73
N ILE A 113 22.24 4.63 1.63
CA ILE A 113 23.43 3.90 1.26
C ILE A 113 23.13 2.78 0.28
N TRP A 114 24.13 2.40 -0.50
CA TRP A 114 24.09 1.19 -1.32
C TRP A 114 25.41 0.43 -1.25
N THR A 115 25.37 -0.86 -1.51
CA THR A 115 26.56 -1.72 -1.48
C THR A 115 27.52 -1.34 -2.60
N ARG A 116 28.83 -1.42 -2.34
CA ARG A 116 29.86 -1.36 -3.39
C ARG A 116 29.85 -2.60 -4.28
N LYS A 117 29.52 -3.75 -3.68
CA LYS A 117 29.32 -5.01 -4.41
C LYS A 117 28.00 -4.95 -5.18
N LYS A 118 27.99 -5.55 -6.36
CA LYS A 118 26.78 -5.79 -7.15
C LYS A 118 26.38 -7.26 -7.08
N PHE A 119 25.10 -7.52 -7.29
CA PHE A 119 24.49 -8.83 -7.19
C PHE A 119 23.52 -9.03 -8.35
N LYS A 120 23.31 -10.29 -8.74
CA LYS A 120 22.29 -10.73 -9.71
C LYS A 120 21.84 -12.11 -9.30
N TYR A 121 20.53 -12.31 -9.33
CA TYR A 121 19.80 -13.54 -9.02
C TYR A 121 20.18 -14.24 -7.71
N GLY A 122 19.19 -14.44 -6.87
CA GLY A 122 19.34 -15.10 -5.58
C GLY A 122 18.19 -14.74 -4.66
N TYR A 123 18.35 -15.09 -3.39
CA TYR A 123 17.45 -14.63 -2.34
C TYR A 123 18.13 -13.54 -1.53
N PHE A 124 17.50 -12.37 -1.46
CA PHE A 124 17.93 -11.21 -0.70
C PHE A 124 17.03 -11.11 0.52
N GLU A 125 17.60 -10.85 1.69
CA GLU A 125 16.83 -10.71 2.93
C GLU A 125 17.47 -9.64 3.81
N CYS A 126 16.65 -8.73 4.34
CA CYS A 126 17.08 -7.69 5.25
C CYS A 126 16.21 -7.73 6.50
N ARG A 127 16.82 -7.66 7.69
CA ARG A 127 16.08 -7.59 8.95
C ARG A 127 16.17 -6.18 9.52
N TYR A 128 15.04 -5.52 9.68
CA TYR A 128 14.99 -4.16 10.23
C TYR A 128 13.65 -3.84 10.87
N ARG A 129 13.64 -2.72 11.59
CA ARG A 129 12.42 -2.06 12.09
C ARG A 129 12.39 -0.61 11.64
N TYR A 130 11.19 -0.09 11.47
CA TYR A 130 10.95 1.23 10.89
C TYR A 130 11.33 2.35 11.87
N ALA A 131 11.58 3.54 11.31
CA ALA A 131 11.50 4.78 12.05
C ALA A 131 10.07 4.96 12.59
N GLU A 132 9.95 5.15 13.90
CA GLU A 132 8.67 5.15 14.63
C GLU A 132 7.92 6.50 14.47
N SER A 133 7.66 6.93 13.23
CA SER A 133 6.91 8.15 12.93
C SER A 133 6.27 8.11 11.55
N THR A 134 5.07 8.68 11.43
CA THR A 134 4.40 8.89 10.14
C THR A 134 5.22 9.84 9.25
N GLY A 135 5.01 9.77 7.94
CA GLY A 135 5.78 10.54 6.97
C GLY A 135 7.17 9.97 6.68
N THR A 136 7.54 8.83 7.28
CA THR A 136 8.79 8.11 7.02
C THR A 136 8.59 6.99 5.99
N ASN A 137 9.56 6.82 5.10
CA ASN A 137 9.63 5.71 4.13
C ASN A 137 10.90 4.90 4.37
N ASN A 138 10.72 3.64 4.75
CA ASN A 138 11.75 2.74 5.25
C ASN A 138 12.10 1.71 4.18
N SER A 139 13.12 2.00 3.38
CA SER A 139 13.34 1.33 2.10
C SER A 139 14.45 0.28 2.11
N PHE A 140 14.14 -0.93 1.62
CA PHE A 140 15.09 -1.96 1.19
C PHE A 140 14.81 -2.29 -0.29
N TRP A 141 15.78 -2.03 -1.15
CA TRP A 141 15.55 -1.98 -2.59
C TRP A 141 16.80 -2.29 -3.41
N LEU A 142 16.61 -2.58 -4.70
CA LEU A 142 17.66 -2.92 -5.66
C LEU A 142 17.51 -2.01 -6.88
N MET A 143 18.56 -1.26 -7.27
CA MET A 143 18.48 -0.35 -8.41
C MET A 143 19.75 -0.39 -9.25
N THR A 144 19.58 -0.50 -10.58
CA THR A 144 20.69 -0.38 -11.54
C THR A 144 21.41 0.96 -11.41
N ARG A 145 22.75 0.94 -11.40
CA ARG A 145 23.59 2.14 -11.24
C ARG A 145 24.78 2.13 -12.21
N GLY A 146 25.06 3.31 -12.77
CA GLY A 146 26.14 3.54 -13.74
C GLY A 146 25.63 3.58 -15.17
N ASP A 147 26.43 3.07 -16.11
CA ASP A 147 26.12 2.98 -17.53
C ASP A 147 24.92 2.07 -17.82
N ASP A 148 24.42 2.11 -19.06
CA ASP A 148 23.30 1.27 -19.48
C ASP A 148 23.68 -0.22 -19.39
N PRO A 149 22.77 -1.08 -18.89
CA PRO A 149 23.06 -2.49 -18.75
C PRO A 149 23.19 -3.18 -20.11
N THR A 150 24.09 -4.15 -20.20
CA THR A 150 24.28 -4.98 -21.41
C THR A 150 23.20 -6.05 -21.59
N GLU A 151 22.44 -6.35 -20.53
CA GLU A 151 21.35 -7.32 -20.50
C GLU A 151 20.18 -6.78 -19.67
N GLY A 152 18.95 -6.98 -20.15
CA GLY A 152 17.75 -6.44 -19.51
C GLY A 152 17.62 -4.92 -19.68
N LYS A 153 17.00 -4.26 -18.70
CA LYS A 153 16.73 -2.81 -18.71
C LYS A 153 17.34 -2.14 -17.48
N ARG A 154 17.33 -0.81 -17.46
CA ARG A 154 17.47 -0.07 -16.20
C ARG A 154 16.22 -0.33 -15.38
N PHE A 155 16.41 -0.74 -14.14
CA PHE A 155 15.31 -1.10 -13.25
C PHE A 155 15.56 -0.69 -11.81
N GLU A 156 14.45 -0.73 -11.08
CA GLU A 156 14.37 -0.63 -9.62
C GLU A 156 13.37 -1.69 -9.13
N ILE A 157 13.76 -2.43 -8.10
CA ILE A 157 12.92 -3.39 -7.39
C ILE A 157 12.90 -2.97 -5.94
N ASP A 158 11.77 -2.45 -5.51
CA ASP A 158 11.55 -2.04 -4.13
C ASP A 158 10.97 -3.22 -3.38
N ILE A 159 11.85 -3.89 -2.62
CA ILE A 159 11.48 -5.07 -1.83
C ILE A 159 10.55 -4.65 -0.71
N ASN A 160 10.82 -3.49 -0.12
CA ASN A 160 9.92 -2.80 0.78
C ASN A 160 10.19 -1.29 0.76
N GLU A 161 9.19 -0.47 0.45
CA GLU A 161 9.08 0.96 0.77
C GLU A 161 8.06 1.14 1.91
N GLY A 162 8.50 0.82 3.12
CA GLY A 162 7.59 0.65 4.24
C GLY A 162 7.17 1.97 4.87
N HIS A 163 5.86 2.14 5.09
CA HIS A 163 5.34 3.27 5.85
C HIS A 163 4.96 2.85 7.26
N TYR A 164 5.38 3.64 8.25
CA TYR A 164 5.04 3.39 9.65
C TYR A 164 3.53 3.62 9.89
N PRO A 165 2.85 2.74 10.64
CA PRO A 165 3.40 1.63 11.43
C PRO A 165 3.44 0.26 10.74
N ASN A 166 2.66 0.06 9.68
CA ASN A 166 2.16 -1.28 9.33
C ASN A 166 2.00 -1.49 7.83
N GLU A 167 2.62 -0.67 6.98
CA GLU A 167 2.51 -0.81 5.53
C GLU A 167 3.81 -1.35 4.92
N VAL A 168 3.68 -2.34 4.04
CA VAL A 168 4.74 -2.83 3.16
C VAL A 168 4.38 -2.47 1.73
N ASN A 169 5.22 -1.70 1.04
CA ASN A 169 4.99 -1.36 -0.36
C ASN A 169 6.05 -2.01 -1.25
N THR A 170 5.60 -2.72 -2.27
CA THR A 170 6.47 -3.35 -3.28
C THR A 170 6.30 -2.65 -4.61
N ASN A 171 7.40 -2.22 -5.22
CA ASN A 171 7.37 -1.50 -6.50
C ASN A 171 8.41 -2.09 -7.44
N ILE A 172 8.11 -2.01 -8.74
CA ILE A 172 9.01 -2.44 -9.80
C ILE A 172 8.95 -1.36 -10.87
N HIS A 173 10.08 -0.74 -11.17
CA HIS A 173 10.18 0.31 -12.18
C HIS A 173 11.04 -0.12 -13.35
N ASN A 174 10.55 0.12 -14.56
CA ASN A 174 11.31 0.02 -15.79
C ASN A 174 11.78 1.41 -16.21
N TRP A 175 12.99 1.78 -15.83
CA TRP A 175 13.57 3.11 -16.11
C TRP A 175 14.04 3.29 -17.55
N SER A 176 14.08 2.22 -18.35
CA SER A 176 14.49 2.30 -19.76
C SER A 176 13.37 2.74 -20.69
N ASP A 177 12.15 2.27 -20.45
CA ASP A 177 11.01 2.61 -21.30
C ASP A 177 10.37 3.92 -20.85
N VAL A 178 10.06 4.78 -21.83
CA VAL A 178 9.41 6.07 -21.57
C VAL A 178 8.10 6.12 -22.35
N VAL A 179 7.01 6.38 -21.64
CA VAL A 179 5.67 6.66 -22.19
C VAL A 179 5.48 8.17 -22.20
N VAL A 180 4.96 8.70 -23.30
CA VAL A 180 4.60 10.12 -23.42
C VAL A 180 3.08 10.21 -23.47
N GLY A 181 2.48 10.86 -22.47
CA GLY A 181 1.04 11.11 -22.43
C GLY A 181 0.62 12.19 -23.43
N ASP A 182 -0.69 12.29 -23.67
CA ASP A 182 -1.28 13.30 -24.56
C ASP A 182 -1.01 14.75 -24.09
N ASP A 183 -0.76 14.93 -22.79
CA ASP A 183 -0.34 16.20 -22.17
C ASP A 183 1.16 16.49 -22.33
N GLY A 184 1.90 15.63 -23.03
CA GLY A 184 3.34 15.72 -23.26
C GLY A 184 4.19 15.28 -22.07
N LYS A 185 3.60 14.86 -20.94
CA LYS A 185 4.36 14.37 -19.79
C LYS A 185 4.96 13.01 -20.07
N LYS A 186 6.18 12.83 -19.59
CA LYS A 186 6.90 11.57 -19.66
C LYS A 186 6.70 10.80 -18.37
N SER A 187 6.36 9.53 -18.48
CA SER A 187 6.35 8.55 -17.40
C SER A 187 7.08 7.30 -17.83
N HIS A 188 7.31 6.40 -16.90
CA HIS A 188 7.87 5.08 -17.16
C HIS A 188 6.94 4.00 -16.62
N PRO A 189 6.95 2.79 -17.19
CA PRO A 189 6.17 1.68 -16.65
C PRO A 189 6.59 1.35 -15.22
N SER A 190 5.62 1.24 -14.32
CA SER A 190 5.81 0.80 -12.95
C SER A 190 4.68 -0.12 -12.50
N ALA A 191 4.99 -1.02 -11.57
CA ALA A 191 4.02 -1.97 -11.01
C ALA A 191 4.01 -1.89 -9.48
N HIS A 192 3.17 -0.99 -8.96
CA HIS A 192 3.03 -0.74 -7.53
C HIS A 192 2.05 -1.71 -6.85
N LYS A 193 2.40 -2.21 -5.66
CA LYS A 193 1.49 -2.99 -4.81
C LYS A 193 1.83 -2.81 -3.33
N GLY A 194 0.90 -2.22 -2.58
CA GLY A 194 0.97 -2.03 -1.12
C GLY A 194 0.18 -3.08 -0.35
N PHE A 195 0.60 -3.31 0.89
CA PHE A 195 -0.01 -4.23 1.85
C PHE A 195 -0.08 -3.53 3.20
N ALA A 196 -1.29 -3.25 3.68
CA ALA A 196 -1.52 -2.66 5.00
C ALA A 196 -1.95 -3.76 5.98
N PHE A 197 -1.23 -3.91 7.09
CA PHE A 197 -1.45 -4.99 8.05
C PHE A 197 -2.35 -4.54 9.20
N GLY A 198 -3.36 -5.35 9.54
CA GLY A 198 -4.34 -4.99 10.58
C GLY A 198 -5.43 -4.01 10.12
N MET A 199 -5.39 -3.57 8.85
CA MET A 199 -6.43 -2.77 8.24
C MET A 199 -7.35 -3.66 7.41
N ARG A 200 -8.66 -3.40 7.49
CA ARG A 200 -9.69 -4.11 6.72
C ARG A 200 -10.58 -3.11 6.00
N PRO A 201 -11.14 -3.48 4.83
CA PRO A 201 -12.15 -2.68 4.18
C PRO A 201 -13.47 -2.67 4.95
N ASP A 202 -13.70 -3.64 5.83
CA ASP A 202 -14.93 -3.82 6.60
C ASP A 202 -14.69 -3.94 8.11
N TYR A 203 -15.64 -3.36 8.85
CA TYR A 203 -15.72 -3.50 10.30
C TYR A 203 -17.17 -3.75 10.72
N SER A 204 -17.36 -4.72 11.60
CA SER A 204 -18.64 -4.99 12.27
C SER A 204 -18.43 -5.01 13.77
N LEU A 205 -19.06 -4.07 14.47
CA LEU A 205 -18.85 -3.79 15.89
C LEU A 205 -20.17 -3.99 16.65
N PRO A 206 -20.55 -5.25 16.94
CA PRO A 206 -21.67 -5.50 17.84
C PRO A 206 -21.32 -4.99 19.24
N LEU A 207 -22.24 -4.26 19.85
CA LEU A 207 -22.05 -3.69 21.18
C LEU A 207 -22.51 -4.72 22.22
N GLU A 208 -21.59 -5.14 23.09
CA GLU A 208 -21.91 -6.06 24.19
C GLU A 208 -23.02 -5.50 25.10
N ILE A 209 -23.00 -4.17 25.30
CA ILE A 209 -24.04 -3.42 25.99
C ILE A 209 -24.62 -2.43 24.99
N PRO A 210 -25.88 -2.61 24.54
CA PRO A 210 -26.54 -1.66 23.65
C PRO A 210 -26.58 -0.25 24.23
N ILE A 211 -26.48 0.74 23.35
CA ILE A 211 -26.37 2.15 23.75
C ILE A 211 -27.55 2.93 23.21
N THR A 212 -28.23 3.67 24.09
CA THR A 212 -29.30 4.56 23.70
C THR A 212 -28.77 5.99 23.59
N THR A 213 -28.85 6.60 22.40
CA THR A 213 -28.35 7.96 22.14
C THR A 213 -29.09 8.63 21.00
N THR A 214 -28.99 9.96 20.91
CA THR A 214 -29.38 10.75 19.73
C THR A 214 -28.18 11.10 18.84
N ARG A 215 -26.94 10.82 19.25
CA ARG A 215 -25.74 11.20 18.48
C ARG A 215 -24.65 10.13 18.55
N LEU A 216 -24.13 9.77 17.39
CA LEU A 216 -23.02 8.84 17.22
C LEU A 216 -21.95 9.49 16.34
N ARG A 217 -20.67 9.33 16.66
CA ARG A 217 -19.55 9.83 15.87
C ARG A 217 -18.53 8.73 15.61
N LEU A 218 -18.08 8.60 14.37
CA LEU A 218 -16.83 7.91 14.03
C LEU A 218 -15.74 8.98 13.90
N ALA A 219 -14.66 8.82 14.65
CA ALA A 219 -13.51 9.71 14.65
C ALA A 219 -12.21 8.94 14.38
N SER A 220 -11.23 9.57 13.74
CA SER A 220 -9.95 8.97 13.41
C SER A 220 -8.88 10.04 13.19
N ASN A 221 -7.61 9.70 13.40
CA ASN A 221 -6.47 10.54 13.00
C ASN A 221 -5.68 9.92 11.85
N THR A 222 -6.23 8.91 11.17
CA THR A 222 -5.60 8.26 10.02
C THR A 222 -5.20 9.31 8.96
N SER A 223 -4.01 9.16 8.42
CA SER A 223 -3.35 10.12 7.52
C SER A 223 -3.03 9.47 6.17
N PRO A 224 -3.02 10.23 5.05
CA PRO A 224 -3.38 11.64 4.93
C PRO A 224 -4.90 11.84 4.96
N HIS A 225 -5.70 11.02 4.29
CA HIS A 225 -7.15 11.03 4.41
C HIS A 225 -7.68 9.61 4.23
N PHE A 226 -8.91 9.36 4.69
CA PHE A 226 -9.56 8.07 4.58
C PHE A 226 -10.97 8.20 4.03
N HIS A 227 -11.50 7.08 3.56
CA HIS A 227 -12.80 6.98 2.92
C HIS A 227 -13.74 6.19 3.81
N ILE A 228 -14.93 6.72 4.07
CA ILE A 228 -16.07 5.93 4.53
C ILE A 228 -17.02 5.80 3.36
N ARG A 229 -17.15 4.59 2.85
CA ARG A 229 -18.07 4.26 1.75
C ARG A 229 -19.46 4.01 2.26
N GLU A 230 -19.57 3.39 3.43
CA GLU A 230 -20.85 3.09 4.05
C GLU A 230 -20.66 3.01 5.56
N LEU A 231 -21.59 3.58 6.33
CA LEU A 231 -21.65 3.59 7.78
C LEU A 231 -23.08 3.19 8.15
N ARG A 232 -23.21 2.02 8.76
CA ARG A 232 -24.49 1.46 9.19
C ARG A 232 -24.58 1.45 10.70
N VAL A 233 -25.76 1.81 11.20
CA VAL A 233 -26.05 1.81 12.64
C VAL A 233 -27.28 0.95 12.87
N PHE A 234 -27.07 -0.30 13.28
CA PHE A 234 -28.13 -1.26 13.47
C PHE A 234 -28.66 -1.27 14.90
N GLY A 235 -29.96 -1.55 15.03
CA GLY A 235 -30.59 -1.85 16.31
C GLY A 235 -30.07 -3.14 16.97
N VAL A 236 -30.67 -3.51 18.11
CA VAL A 236 -30.31 -4.75 18.82
C VAL A 236 -30.79 -5.97 18.04
N SER A 237 -29.89 -6.94 17.84
CA SER A 237 -30.16 -8.19 17.13
C SER A 237 -29.20 -9.29 17.60
N ASP A 238 -29.62 -10.55 17.47
CA ASP A 238 -28.78 -11.72 17.78
C ASP A 238 -27.67 -11.92 16.73
N ARG A 239 -27.84 -11.34 15.54
CA ARG A 239 -26.86 -11.38 14.44
C ARG A 239 -26.92 -10.11 13.59
N TYR A 240 -25.83 -9.83 12.90
CA TYR A 240 -25.67 -8.67 12.00
C TYR A 240 -25.25 -9.14 10.60
N PRO A 241 -25.56 -8.38 9.53
CA PRO A 241 -25.22 -8.77 8.18
C PRO A 241 -23.70 -8.76 7.97
N ASP A 242 -23.23 -9.43 6.91
CA ASP A 242 -21.86 -9.24 6.44
C ASP A 242 -21.71 -7.79 5.95
N PRO A 243 -20.76 -6.98 6.47
CA PRO A 243 -20.64 -5.59 6.03
C PRO A 243 -20.42 -5.45 4.53
N LEU A 244 -19.77 -6.42 3.89
CA LEU A 244 -19.47 -6.40 2.44
C LEU A 244 -20.62 -6.91 1.57
N SER A 245 -21.75 -7.32 2.17
CA SER A 245 -22.94 -7.70 1.41
C SER A 245 -23.54 -6.50 0.68
N GLU A 246 -23.81 -6.67 -0.62
CA GLU A 246 -24.53 -5.66 -1.42
C GLU A 246 -25.96 -5.42 -0.93
N SER A 247 -26.54 -6.39 -0.21
CA SER A 247 -27.88 -6.33 0.36
C SER A 247 -27.88 -6.27 1.89
N ALA A 248 -26.78 -5.83 2.52
CA ALA A 248 -26.62 -5.85 3.99
C ALA A 248 -27.84 -5.28 4.76
N ASP A 249 -28.43 -4.19 4.29
CA ASP A 249 -29.60 -3.53 4.90
C ASP A 249 -30.90 -4.36 4.83
N GLN A 250 -30.93 -5.42 4.01
CA GLN A 250 -32.08 -6.29 3.77
C GLN A 250 -31.79 -7.77 4.07
N ASP A 251 -30.55 -8.13 4.42
CA ASP A 251 -30.14 -9.52 4.67
C ASP A 251 -30.80 -10.15 5.89
N ILE A 252 -31.27 -9.31 6.83
CA ILE A 252 -31.92 -9.74 8.06
C ILE A 252 -33.28 -9.04 8.16
N ASP A 253 -34.34 -9.82 8.05
CA ASP A 253 -35.72 -9.32 8.14
C ASP A 253 -35.96 -8.61 9.48
N GLY A 254 -36.53 -7.40 9.40
CA GLY A 254 -36.83 -6.55 10.56
C GLY A 254 -35.64 -5.83 11.20
N LEU A 255 -34.40 -6.03 10.75
CA LEU A 255 -33.25 -5.30 11.26
C LEU A 255 -33.17 -3.91 10.61
N VAL A 256 -33.24 -2.85 11.43
CA VAL A 256 -33.26 -1.46 10.94
C VAL A 256 -31.85 -0.87 10.94
N ASN A 257 -31.39 -0.38 9.77
CA ASN A 257 -30.25 0.53 9.67
C ASN A 257 -30.70 1.97 9.95
N HIS A 258 -30.44 2.46 11.15
CA HIS A 258 -30.80 3.81 11.57
C HIS A 258 -29.98 4.92 10.87
N ALA A 259 -28.82 4.59 10.29
CA ALA A 259 -28.02 5.59 9.57
C ALA A 259 -28.66 6.02 8.25
N ALA A 260 -29.43 5.12 7.61
CA ALA A 260 -30.16 5.37 6.37
C ALA A 260 -31.52 6.07 6.58
N ASP A 261 -31.90 6.37 7.83
CA ASP A 261 -33.15 7.07 8.13
C ASP A 261 -33.09 8.51 7.58
N ALA A 262 -34.07 8.90 6.76
CA ALA A 262 -34.12 10.24 6.15
C ALA A 262 -34.23 11.38 7.18
N SER A 263 -34.59 11.09 8.42
CA SER A 263 -34.58 12.05 9.54
C SER A 263 -33.24 12.18 10.24
N ALA A 264 -32.30 11.25 10.01
CA ALA A 264 -30.95 11.34 10.52
C ALA A 264 -30.17 12.45 9.80
N GLN A 265 -29.54 13.34 10.58
CA GLN A 265 -28.63 14.34 10.05
C GLN A 265 -27.21 13.78 10.04
N VAL A 266 -26.50 13.99 8.94
CA VAL A 266 -25.10 13.58 8.78
C VAL A 266 -24.23 14.82 8.66
N THR A 267 -23.23 14.94 9.52
CA THR A 267 -22.26 16.04 9.48
C THR A 267 -20.85 15.49 9.59
N ALA A 268 -19.84 16.26 9.18
CA ALA A 268 -18.45 15.85 9.29
C ALA A 268 -17.55 17.05 9.60
N SER A 269 -16.33 16.78 10.07
CA SER A 269 -15.33 17.83 10.33
C SER A 269 -14.83 18.54 9.07
N GLY A 270 -15.11 17.98 7.90
CA GLY A 270 -14.84 18.57 6.59
C GLY A 270 -14.94 17.52 5.48
N VAL A 271 -14.52 17.92 4.27
CA VAL A 271 -14.46 17.06 3.09
C VAL A 271 -13.15 17.31 2.35
N PHE A 272 -12.53 16.25 1.82
CA PHE A 272 -11.27 16.36 1.07
C PHE A 272 -11.41 17.25 -0.18
N ASN A 273 -12.50 17.09 -0.93
CA ASN A 273 -12.77 17.87 -2.15
C ASN A 273 -14.28 17.92 -2.46
N PRO A 274 -14.72 18.72 -3.46
CA PRO A 274 -16.14 18.88 -3.77
C PRO A 274 -16.88 17.65 -4.30
N ASN A 275 -16.17 16.57 -4.67
CA ASN A 275 -16.79 15.34 -5.21
C ASN A 275 -17.29 14.38 -4.11
N THR A 276 -17.00 14.69 -2.85
CA THR A 276 -17.39 13.90 -1.67
C THR A 276 -18.22 14.75 -0.72
N ARG A 277 -19.16 14.12 0.00
CA ARG A 277 -19.95 14.76 1.07
C ARG A 277 -20.32 13.74 2.15
N PRO A 278 -20.63 14.16 3.39
CA PRO A 278 -20.91 13.23 4.50
C PRO A 278 -22.05 12.24 4.20
N GLU A 279 -23.07 12.67 3.46
CA GLU A 279 -24.24 11.85 3.12
C GLU A 279 -23.89 10.66 2.24
N HIS A 280 -22.77 10.70 1.51
CA HIS A 280 -22.26 9.56 0.75
C HIS A 280 -21.79 8.39 1.64
N ALA A 281 -21.66 8.59 2.95
CA ALA A 281 -21.33 7.51 3.86
C ALA A 281 -22.57 6.72 4.31
N VAL A 282 -23.78 7.15 3.97
CA VAL A 282 -25.03 6.51 4.45
C VAL A 282 -26.08 6.39 3.36
N ASP A 283 -25.67 6.51 2.09
CA ASP A 283 -26.59 6.48 0.95
C ASP A 283 -26.91 5.05 0.47
N GLY A 284 -26.41 4.03 1.19
CA GLY A 284 -26.73 2.63 0.96
C GLY A 284 -25.95 2.01 -0.19
N THR A 285 -24.86 2.64 -0.64
CA THR A 285 -24.03 2.14 -1.73
C THR A 285 -22.54 2.33 -1.47
N ILE A 286 -21.75 1.33 -1.86
CA ILE A 286 -20.29 1.43 -1.78
C ILE A 286 -19.66 2.21 -2.95
N SER A 287 -20.45 2.65 -3.92
CA SER A 287 -19.95 3.35 -5.11
C SER A 287 -19.55 4.80 -4.85
N THR A 288 -20.16 5.41 -3.83
CA THR A 288 -19.88 6.75 -3.33
C THR A 288 -19.08 6.63 -2.03
N SER A 289 -18.55 7.75 -1.54
CA SER A 289 -17.88 7.81 -0.24
C SER A 289 -17.85 9.22 0.31
N TRP A 290 -17.86 9.33 1.63
CA TRP A 290 -17.27 10.47 2.32
C TRP A 290 -15.75 10.29 2.41
N THR A 291 -14.98 11.33 2.09
CA THR A 291 -13.52 11.40 2.28
C THR A 291 -13.18 12.49 3.27
N SER A 292 -12.44 12.12 4.31
CA SER A 292 -12.00 13.05 5.36
C SER A 292 -11.06 14.14 4.82
N PRO A 293 -10.91 15.29 5.50
CA PRO A 293 -9.81 16.22 5.23
C PRO A 293 -8.42 15.58 5.40
N ASP A 294 -7.39 16.22 4.86
CA ASP A 294 -5.98 15.79 5.00
C ASP A 294 -5.47 15.96 6.45
N ASP A 295 -5.87 17.02 7.12
CA ASP A 295 -5.35 17.41 8.43
C ASP A 295 -6.47 17.72 9.44
N GLY A 296 -6.10 17.76 10.72
CA GLY A 296 -7.00 18.07 11.83
C GLY A 296 -7.72 16.84 12.38
N GLU A 297 -8.64 17.08 13.33
CA GLU A 297 -9.49 16.03 13.87
C GLU A 297 -10.53 15.62 12.81
N LYS A 298 -10.56 14.33 12.45
CA LYS A 298 -11.41 13.83 11.37
C LYS A 298 -12.55 13.04 11.97
N TRP A 299 -13.77 13.47 11.68
CA TRP A 299 -14.96 12.79 12.18
C TRP A 299 -16.15 12.91 11.25
N ILE A 300 -17.02 11.90 11.29
CA ILE A 300 -18.37 11.91 10.74
C ILE A 300 -19.35 11.60 11.88
N GLU A 301 -20.44 12.36 11.94
CA GLU A 301 -21.43 12.32 13.02
C GLU A 301 -22.83 12.11 12.45
N LEU A 302 -23.57 11.21 13.08
CA LEU A 302 -25.00 10.97 12.88
C LEU A 302 -25.77 11.53 14.06
N GLN A 303 -26.82 12.30 13.77
CA GLN A 303 -27.75 12.83 14.77
C GLN A 303 -29.19 12.49 14.41
N TRP A 304 -29.91 11.88 15.34
CA TRP A 304 -31.32 11.53 15.22
C TRP A 304 -32.22 12.49 16.01
N PRO A 305 -33.48 12.70 15.58
CA PRO A 305 -34.44 13.53 16.32
C PRO A 305 -34.82 12.92 17.67
N ASP A 306 -34.94 11.59 17.72
CA ASP A 306 -35.30 10.82 18.90
C ASP A 306 -34.19 9.82 19.26
N PRO A 307 -34.05 9.43 20.54
CA PRO A 307 -33.05 8.44 20.93
C PRO A 307 -33.30 7.09 20.27
N ILE A 308 -32.26 6.53 19.66
CA ILE A 308 -32.26 5.16 19.12
C ILE A 308 -31.44 4.25 20.05
N THR A 309 -31.73 2.95 20.03
CA THR A 309 -30.91 1.96 20.75
C THR A 309 -30.06 1.20 19.75
N ILE A 310 -28.75 1.42 19.82
CA ILE A 310 -27.75 0.87 18.91
C ILE A 310 -27.28 -0.47 19.46
N GLY A 311 -27.34 -1.50 18.63
CA GLY A 311 -26.78 -2.82 18.93
C GLY A 311 -25.52 -3.13 18.12
N CYS A 312 -25.32 -2.50 16.96
CA CYS A 312 -24.10 -2.66 16.17
C CYS A 312 -23.81 -1.43 15.32
N VAL A 313 -22.53 -1.11 15.18
CA VAL A 313 -22.03 -0.17 14.17
C VAL A 313 -21.21 -0.96 13.15
N GLN A 314 -21.51 -0.80 11.87
CA GLN A 314 -20.69 -1.34 10.79
C GLN A 314 -20.22 -0.22 9.90
N PHE A 315 -19.03 -0.35 9.31
CA PHE A 315 -18.62 0.55 8.25
C PHE A 315 -17.71 -0.13 7.24
N ILE A 316 -17.77 0.40 6.01
CA ILE A 316 -16.92 0.04 4.89
C ILE A 316 -16.06 1.24 4.55
N ASN A 317 -14.77 1.00 4.27
CA ASN A 317 -13.77 2.05 4.13
C ASN A 317 -12.69 1.71 3.09
N GLY A 318 -11.96 2.74 2.67
CA GLY A 318 -10.89 2.63 1.67
C GLY A 318 -11.34 2.70 0.21
N TRP A 319 -10.37 2.53 -0.69
CA TRP A 319 -10.61 2.51 -2.13
C TRP A 319 -10.77 1.10 -2.68
N GLN A 320 -11.65 0.99 -3.69
CA GLN A 320 -11.66 -0.16 -4.60
C GLN A 320 -11.07 0.23 -5.94
N LYS A 321 -10.36 -0.72 -6.55
CA LYS A 321 -9.93 -0.68 -7.95
C LYS A 321 -10.23 -2.03 -8.57
N ASP A 322 -10.99 -2.04 -9.67
CA ASP A 322 -11.35 -3.25 -10.42
C ASP A 322 -11.96 -4.35 -9.54
N GLY A 323 -12.79 -3.98 -8.57
CA GLY A 323 -13.44 -4.91 -7.63
C GLY A 323 -12.58 -5.35 -6.44
N HIS A 324 -11.33 -4.89 -6.35
CA HIS A 324 -10.42 -5.23 -5.26
C HIS A 324 -10.18 -4.03 -4.33
N TRP A 325 -10.23 -4.27 -3.02
CA TRP A 325 -9.84 -3.29 -2.01
C TRP A 325 -8.34 -3.07 -2.07
N THR A 326 -7.94 -1.81 -2.15
CA THR A 326 -6.54 -1.47 -2.44
C THR A 326 -5.70 -1.28 -1.18
N GLY A 327 -6.32 -1.28 0.01
CA GLY A 327 -5.69 -0.86 1.27
C GLY A 327 -5.56 0.66 1.43
N TRP A 328 -5.51 1.40 0.31
CA TRP A 328 -5.34 2.86 0.32
C TRP A 328 -6.58 3.58 0.85
N GLY A 329 -6.34 4.59 1.69
CA GLY A 329 -7.40 5.41 2.28
C GLY A 329 -8.33 4.64 3.23
N GLN A 330 -7.89 3.47 3.69
CA GLN A 330 -8.55 2.75 4.79
C GLN A 330 -8.16 3.39 6.13
N VAL A 331 -9.04 3.25 7.11
CA VAL A 331 -8.86 3.72 8.47
C VAL A 331 -7.89 2.80 9.19
N SER A 332 -6.79 3.36 9.72
CA SER A 332 -5.77 2.67 10.52
C SER A 332 -6.05 2.74 12.02
N ASP A 333 -6.89 3.67 12.45
CA ASP A 333 -7.25 3.89 13.84
C ASP A 333 -8.63 4.55 13.89
N TYR A 334 -9.48 4.15 14.81
CA TYR A 334 -10.75 4.85 15.01
C TYR A 334 -11.22 4.80 16.45
N THR A 335 -12.09 5.76 16.76
CA THR A 335 -12.96 5.75 17.92
C THR A 335 -14.39 5.93 17.42
N ILE A 336 -15.26 4.99 17.76
CA ILE A 336 -16.70 5.19 17.70
C ILE A 336 -17.11 5.76 19.05
N GLN A 337 -17.91 6.83 19.04
CA GLN A 337 -18.34 7.55 20.23
C GLN A 337 -19.85 7.76 20.21
N ALA A 338 -20.50 7.64 21.36
CA ALA A 338 -21.91 7.99 21.55
C ALA A 338 -22.03 9.15 22.54
N HIS A 339 -22.94 10.09 22.29
CA HIS A 339 -23.15 11.21 23.19
C HIS A 339 -24.20 10.86 24.25
N ASP A 340 -23.89 11.03 25.54
CA ASP A 340 -24.79 10.72 26.65
C ASP A 340 -25.74 11.89 27.03
N GLY A 341 -25.70 12.98 26.26
CA GLY A 341 -26.42 14.23 26.53
C GLY A 341 -25.57 15.31 27.20
N LYS A 342 -24.37 14.97 27.68
CA LYS A 342 -23.40 15.90 28.25
C LYS A 342 -22.02 15.78 27.62
N THR A 343 -21.56 14.56 27.39
CA THR A 343 -20.21 14.22 26.96
C THR A 343 -20.22 13.09 25.95
N TRP A 344 -19.17 13.04 25.13
CA TRP A 344 -18.88 11.90 24.26
C TRP A 344 -18.27 10.77 25.10
N GLN A 345 -18.78 9.55 24.89
CA GLN A 345 -18.26 8.33 25.48
C GLN A 345 -17.74 7.43 24.36
N ASP A 346 -16.55 6.87 24.54
CA ASP A 346 -15.98 5.91 23.61
C ASP A 346 -16.74 4.58 23.73
N VAL A 347 -17.20 4.04 22.61
CA VAL A 347 -18.00 2.80 22.57
C VAL A 347 -17.26 1.67 21.88
N ALA A 348 -16.38 2.00 20.94
CA ALA A 348 -15.43 1.07 20.34
C ALA A 348 -14.19 1.84 19.91
N THR A 349 -13.03 1.22 20.06
CA THR A 349 -11.76 1.77 19.57
C THR A 349 -11.01 0.71 18.80
N MET A 350 -10.17 1.15 17.89
CA MET A 350 -9.17 0.30 17.27
C MET A 350 -7.93 1.12 16.98
N ASN A 351 -6.77 0.50 17.17
CA ASN A 351 -5.47 1.01 16.79
C ASN A 351 -4.75 -0.09 16.02
N SER A 352 -4.48 0.15 14.73
CA SER A 352 -3.77 -0.82 13.87
C SER A 352 -2.42 -1.27 14.42
N LYS A 353 -1.77 -0.46 15.28
CA LYS A 353 -0.52 -0.85 15.95
C LYS A 353 -0.67 -2.04 16.89
N ASP A 354 -1.87 -2.28 17.40
CA ASP A 354 -2.17 -3.46 18.23
C ASP A 354 -2.14 -4.75 17.39
N GLU A 355 -2.40 -4.64 16.08
CA GLU A 355 -2.35 -5.73 15.11
C GLU A 355 -0.95 -5.86 14.46
N ALA A 356 -0.34 -4.73 14.07
CA ALA A 356 0.99 -4.68 13.47
C ALA A 356 1.70 -3.34 13.73
N ASP A 357 2.91 -3.41 14.31
CA ASP A 357 3.82 -2.27 14.45
C ASP A 357 5.25 -2.69 14.06
N PHE A 358 5.63 -2.32 12.84
CA PHE A 358 6.93 -2.60 12.24
C PHE A 358 8.05 -1.67 12.73
N GLY A 359 7.74 -0.66 13.54
CA GLY A 359 8.72 0.14 14.28
C GLY A 359 9.08 -0.47 15.64
N ALA A 360 8.11 -1.14 16.28
CA ALA A 360 8.29 -1.76 17.60
C ALA A 360 9.19 -3.00 17.55
N ASN A 361 9.01 -3.86 16.53
CA ASN A 361 9.72 -5.13 16.40
C ASN A 361 10.53 -5.21 15.10
N TYR A 362 11.58 -6.04 15.10
CA TYR A 362 12.34 -6.34 13.90
C TYR A 362 11.61 -7.38 13.04
N HIS A 363 11.45 -7.05 11.76
CA HIS A 363 10.87 -7.92 10.74
C HIS A 363 11.88 -8.20 9.64
N THR A 364 11.66 -9.29 8.90
CA THR A 364 12.45 -9.61 7.71
C THR A 364 11.68 -9.27 6.45
N TYR A 365 12.37 -8.69 5.48
CA TYR A 365 11.86 -8.37 4.15
C TYR A 365 12.76 -9.02 3.13
N GLY A 366 12.19 -9.73 2.16
CA GLY A 366 12.97 -10.55 1.26
C GLY A 366 12.49 -10.57 -0.19
N LEU A 367 13.41 -10.90 -1.08
CA LEU A 367 13.16 -11.03 -2.51
C LEU A 367 13.85 -12.29 -3.02
N LEU A 368 13.08 -13.23 -3.54
CA LEU A 368 13.59 -14.23 -4.47
C LEU A 368 13.60 -13.59 -5.86
N TRP A 369 14.79 -13.34 -6.37
CA TRP A 369 15.01 -12.81 -7.71
C TRP A 369 15.63 -13.91 -8.56
N THR A 370 14.90 -14.36 -9.58
CA THR A 370 15.38 -15.34 -10.56
C THR A 370 15.35 -14.74 -11.95
N GLU A 371 15.83 -15.49 -12.94
CA GLU A 371 15.64 -15.11 -14.33
C GLU A 371 14.15 -15.00 -14.68
N ASP A 372 13.28 -15.87 -14.18
CA ASP A 372 11.89 -15.94 -14.65
C ASP A 372 10.90 -15.15 -13.81
N GLU A 373 11.19 -14.93 -12.53
CA GLU A 373 10.25 -14.32 -11.58
C GLU A 373 10.89 -13.52 -10.45
N LEU A 374 10.08 -12.62 -9.89
CA LEU A 374 10.32 -11.86 -8.67
C LEU A 374 9.27 -12.27 -7.63
N VAL A 375 9.73 -12.71 -6.46
CA VAL A 375 8.85 -13.09 -5.34
C VAL A 375 9.24 -12.31 -4.09
N PHE A 376 8.31 -11.55 -3.54
CA PHE A 376 8.49 -10.66 -2.41
C PHE A 376 7.96 -11.31 -1.14
N TYR A 377 8.66 -11.11 -0.04
CA TYR A 377 8.35 -11.73 1.24
C TYR A 377 8.41 -10.72 2.39
N GLN A 378 7.54 -10.91 3.37
CA GLN A 378 7.69 -10.37 4.71
C GLN A 378 7.62 -11.52 5.72
N ASP A 379 8.58 -11.58 6.64
CA ASP A 379 8.72 -12.68 7.60
C ASP A 379 8.67 -14.05 6.90
N ARG A 380 9.33 -14.09 5.73
CA ARG A 380 9.39 -15.21 4.78
C ARG A 380 8.04 -15.71 4.28
N LYS A 381 6.94 -15.00 4.54
CA LYS A 381 5.63 -15.26 3.92
C LYS A 381 5.53 -14.49 2.62
N GLU A 382 5.13 -15.18 1.56
CA GLU A 382 5.00 -14.61 0.22
C GLU A 382 3.90 -13.52 0.20
N LEU A 383 4.27 -12.31 -0.21
CA LEU A 383 3.34 -11.19 -0.41
C LEU A 383 2.93 -11.03 -1.88
N ARG A 384 3.90 -11.18 -2.78
CA ARG A 384 3.72 -10.89 -4.20
C ARG A 384 4.63 -11.78 -5.03
N ARG A 385 4.09 -12.28 -6.13
CA ARG A 385 4.83 -12.98 -7.18
C ARG A 385 4.50 -12.38 -8.53
N THR A 386 5.51 -12.17 -9.36
CA THR A 386 5.33 -11.63 -10.72
C THR A 386 6.45 -12.13 -11.64
N PRO A 387 6.19 -12.28 -12.95
CA PRO A 387 7.24 -12.56 -13.92
C PRO A 387 8.36 -11.50 -13.90
N ASN A 388 9.60 -11.94 -14.11
CA ASN A 388 10.76 -11.06 -14.30
C ASN A 388 10.98 -10.83 -15.81
N GLU A 389 10.38 -9.75 -16.32
CA GLU A 389 10.44 -9.43 -17.74
C GLU A 389 11.75 -8.73 -18.15
N PHE A 390 12.37 -7.95 -17.26
CA PHE A 390 13.46 -7.04 -17.63
C PHE A 390 14.57 -6.80 -16.59
N CYS A 391 14.44 -7.32 -15.37
CA CYS A 391 15.44 -7.15 -14.31
C CYS A 391 16.54 -8.22 -14.45
N LYS A 392 17.49 -7.98 -15.37
CA LYS A 392 18.50 -8.98 -15.77
C LYS A 392 19.95 -8.55 -15.59
N SER A 393 20.22 -7.35 -15.09
CA SER A 393 21.58 -6.84 -14.87
C SER A 393 21.96 -6.82 -13.40
N GLU A 394 23.26 -6.89 -13.09
CA GLU A 394 23.73 -6.78 -11.71
C GLU A 394 23.49 -5.38 -11.13
N CYS A 395 23.04 -5.32 -9.89
CA CYS A 395 22.80 -4.07 -9.17
C CYS A 395 23.24 -4.16 -7.70
N PRO A 396 23.57 -3.03 -7.06
CA PRO A 396 23.80 -3.00 -5.62
C PRO A 396 22.48 -3.13 -4.84
N ILE A 397 22.61 -3.50 -3.57
CA ILE A 397 21.56 -3.42 -2.56
C ILE A 397 21.52 -2.00 -2.02
N TRP A 398 20.33 -1.43 -1.81
CA TRP A 398 20.12 -0.12 -1.24
C TRP A 398 19.33 -0.19 0.07
N LEU A 399 19.71 0.67 1.02
CA LEU A 399 18.99 0.95 2.26
C LEU A 399 18.81 2.45 2.38
N SER A 400 17.56 2.90 2.49
CA SER A 400 17.22 4.32 2.46
C SER A 400 16.10 4.65 3.44
N GLU A 401 16.26 5.76 4.15
CA GLU A 401 15.21 6.34 5.00
C GLU A 401 14.73 7.71 4.47
N ALA A 402 13.51 7.81 3.93
CA ALA A 402 12.98 9.04 3.34
C ALA A 402 11.95 9.75 4.23
N ILE A 403 11.81 11.06 4.03
CA ILE A 403 10.65 11.82 4.54
C ILE A 403 9.82 12.25 3.35
N ILE A 404 8.56 11.82 3.31
CA ILE A 404 7.65 12.01 2.18
C ILE A 404 6.22 12.30 2.67
N HIS A 405 5.48 13.13 1.93
CA HIS A 405 4.13 13.54 2.32
C HIS A 405 3.07 12.46 2.09
N TRP A 406 3.39 11.44 1.29
CA TRP A 406 2.47 10.33 1.00
C TRP A 406 2.70 9.09 1.89
N ALA A 407 3.62 9.13 2.86
CA ALA A 407 3.75 8.13 3.92
C ALA A 407 3.05 8.56 5.23
N GLY A 408 2.10 9.49 5.13
CA GLY A 408 1.41 10.09 6.26
C GLY A 408 1.97 11.44 6.71
N THR A 409 1.47 11.94 7.82
CA THR A 409 1.71 13.31 8.30
C THR A 409 3.18 13.53 8.65
N VAL A 410 3.77 14.58 8.08
CA VAL A 410 5.12 15.03 8.39
C VAL A 410 5.08 15.98 9.58
N SER A 411 5.77 15.62 10.66
CA SER A 411 5.81 16.42 11.90
C SER A 411 7.17 16.38 12.57
N ASP A 412 7.36 17.22 13.58
CA ASP A 412 8.59 17.30 14.37
C ASP A 412 8.91 16.01 15.14
N GLN A 413 7.94 15.08 15.27
CA GLN A 413 8.15 13.77 15.87
C GLN A 413 9.11 12.88 15.05
N ILE A 414 9.35 13.21 13.78
CA ILE A 414 10.32 12.51 12.94
C ILE A 414 11.75 12.76 13.41
N ASP A 415 12.03 13.92 14.03
CA ASP A 415 13.39 14.28 14.46
C ASP A 415 13.95 13.28 15.47
N GLY A 416 15.13 12.72 15.18
CA GLY A 416 15.79 11.73 16.03
C GLY A 416 15.30 10.29 15.84
N THR A 417 14.27 10.05 15.04
CA THR A 417 13.86 8.69 14.65
C THR A 417 14.88 8.05 13.71
N SER A 418 14.84 6.73 13.58
CA SER A 418 15.70 6.02 12.62
C SER A 418 15.12 4.68 12.20
N MET A 419 15.26 4.33 10.92
CA MET A 419 15.22 2.93 10.48
C MET A 419 16.43 2.21 11.06
N LYS A 420 16.19 1.05 11.68
CA LYS A 420 17.22 0.28 12.39
C LYS A 420 17.37 -1.08 11.76
N VAL A 421 18.51 -1.32 11.13
CA VAL A 421 18.83 -2.53 10.38
C VAL A 421 19.76 -3.41 11.19
N ASP A 422 19.35 -4.66 11.42
CA ASP A 422 20.10 -5.67 12.14
C ASP A 422 21.10 -6.37 11.21
N TRP A 423 20.65 -6.84 10.05
CA TRP A 423 21.53 -7.45 9.06
C TRP A 423 20.94 -7.40 7.66
N VAL A 424 21.82 -7.57 6.67
CA VAL A 424 21.48 -7.82 5.26
C VAL A 424 22.16 -9.12 4.83
N ARG A 425 21.42 -10.02 4.18
CA ARG A 425 21.91 -11.32 3.72
C ARG A 425 21.52 -11.59 2.28
N TYR A 426 22.40 -12.30 1.59
CA TYR A 426 22.24 -12.71 0.21
C TYR A 426 22.62 -14.19 0.06
N TYR A 427 21.71 -14.96 -0.54
CA TYR A 427 21.81 -16.40 -0.71
C TYR A 427 21.73 -16.79 -2.18
N GLN A 428 22.42 -17.86 -2.56
CA GLN A 428 22.33 -18.49 -3.89
C GLN A 428 22.17 -20.01 -3.75
N LYS A 429 21.54 -20.65 -4.73
CA LYS A 429 21.47 -22.12 -4.79
C LYS A 429 22.83 -22.71 -5.15
N GLU A 430 23.13 -23.92 -4.65
CA GLU A 430 24.44 -24.57 -4.84
C GLU A 430 24.83 -24.84 -6.32
N ASN A 431 23.89 -24.73 -7.28
CA ASN A 431 24.08 -25.11 -8.68
C ASN A 431 24.15 -23.95 -9.69
N GLU A 432 24.09 -22.70 -9.25
CA GLU A 432 24.28 -21.52 -10.10
C GLU A 432 25.71 -20.98 -9.90
N ARG A 433 26.68 -21.56 -10.61
CA ARG A 433 28.07 -21.07 -10.68
C ARG A 433 28.41 -20.57 -12.07
#